data_AF-A0A9E2FXP9-F1
#
_entry.id   AF-A0A9E2FXP9-F1
#
_cell.length_a   1.000
_cell.length_b   1.000
_cell.length_c   1.000
_cell.angle_alpha   90.00
_cell.angle_beta   90.00
_cell.angle_gamma   90.00
#
_symmetry.space_group_name_H-M   'P 1'
#
loop_
_entity.id
_entity.type
_entity.pdbx_description
1 polymer ?
#
loop_
_entity_poly.entity_id
_entity_poly.type
_entity_poly.pdbx_seq_one_letter_code
_entity_poly.pdbx_strand_id
1 'polypeptide(L)' 'MAQENTTICPTCQGKNVISGTCECSMEWRGTQKGDDWEDCQCTPEVQCPTCHGTGYIESGK' A
#
# COMPACT_ATOMS: atom_id res chain seq x y z
N MET A 1 -5.76 -31.78 13.81
CA MET A 1 -4.75 -30.86 13.26
C MET A 1 -5.50 -29.85 12.41
N ALA A 2 -5.79 -28.66 12.95
CA ALA A 2 -6.44 -27.60 12.17
C ALA A 2 -5.36 -26.97 11.31
N GLN A 3 -5.35 -27.32 10.02
CA GLN A 3 -4.47 -26.70 9.06
C GLN A 3 -5.12 -25.34 8.74
N GLU A 4 -4.74 -24.30 9.46
CA GLU A 4 -5.21 -22.95 9.19
C GLU A 4 -4.78 -22.58 7.77
N ASN A 5 -5.72 -22.58 6.82
CA ASN A 5 -5.47 -22.28 5.41
C ASN A 5 -5.23 -20.78 5.22
N THR A 6 -4.34 -20.15 5.97
CA THR A 6 -4.01 -18.74 5.77
C THR A 6 -2.94 -18.64 4.69
N THR A 7 -3.28 -18.06 3.55
CA THR A 7 -2.31 -17.75 2.49
C THR A 7 -1.81 -16.33 2.66
N ILE A 8 -0.53 -16.10 2.36
CA ILE A 8 0.04 -14.75 2.36
C ILE A 8 -0.76 -13.90 1.38
N CYS A 9 -1.25 -12.74 1.83
CA CYS A 9 -2.02 -11.87 0.97
C CYS A 9 -1.14 -11.43 -0.21
N PRO A 10 -1.50 -11.77 -1.47
CA PRO A 10 -0.65 -11.47 -2.62
C PRO A 10 -0.59 -9.97 -2.92
N THR A 11 -1.63 -9.21 -2.54
CA THR A 11 -1.73 -7.77 -2.78
C THR A 11 -0.70 -6.98 -1.98
N CYS A 12 -0.55 -7.27 -0.68
CA CYS A 12 0.45 -6.63 0.17
C CYS A 12 1.68 -7.50 0.43
N GLN A 13 1.73 -8.72 -0.11
CA GLN A 13 2.81 -9.69 0.11
C GLN A 13 3.12 -9.93 1.60
N GLY A 14 2.07 -10.03 2.43
CA GLY A 14 2.24 -10.18 3.89
C GLY A 14 2.55 -8.90 4.66
N LYS A 15 2.76 -7.77 3.98
CA LYS A 15 3.12 -6.49 4.62
C LYS A 15 1.97 -5.76 5.31
N ASN A 16 0.74 -6.29 5.30
CA ASN A 16 -0.51 -5.71 5.83
C ASN A 16 -0.94 -4.33 5.27
N VAL A 17 -0.01 -3.53 4.77
CA VAL A 17 -0.23 -2.26 4.07
C VAL A 17 0.26 -2.34 2.63
N ILE A 18 -0.32 -1.52 1.77
CA ILE A 18 0.21 -1.22 0.45
C ILE A 18 1.10 0.00 0.63
N SER A 19 2.40 -0.18 0.41
CA SER A 19 3.36 0.91 0.48
C SER A 19 3.01 1.98 -0.55
N GLY A 20 2.95 3.21 -0.08
CA GLY A 20 2.86 4.37 -0.95
C GLY A 20 4.09 4.49 -1.84
N THR A 21 3.89 5.07 -3.02
CA THR A 21 4.95 5.44 -3.96
C THR A 21 5.12 6.95 -3.98
N CYS A 22 6.37 7.41 -4.02
CA CYS A 22 6.71 8.79 -4.30
C CYS A 22 7.19 8.90 -5.74
N GLU A 23 6.46 9.65 -6.55
CA GLU A 23 6.86 9.97 -7.92
C GLU A 23 7.30 11.44 -7.97
N CYS A 24 8.60 11.65 -8.22
CA CYS A 24 9.20 12.96 -8.41
C CYS A 24 9.40 13.20 -9.90
N SER A 25 8.60 14.09 -10.48
CA SER A 25 8.63 14.36 -11.92
C SER A 25 8.76 15.86 -12.17
N MET A 26 9.84 16.26 -12.84
CA MET A 26 10.11 17.67 -13.21
C MET A 26 9.14 18.21 -14.27
N GLU A 27 8.43 17.33 -14.96
CA GLU A 27 7.45 17.68 -16.02
C GLU A 27 6.08 18.06 -15.47
N TRP A 28 5.80 17.72 -14.21
CA TRP A 28 4.55 18.05 -13.54
C TRP A 28 4.87 19.10 -12.47
N ARG A 29 4.23 20.28 -12.50
CA ARG A 29 4.24 21.15 -11.32
C ARG A 29 3.50 20.37 -10.24
N GLY A 30 4.25 19.88 -9.25
CA GLY A 30 3.73 18.93 -8.28
C GLY A 30 2.68 19.53 -7.34
N THR A 31 2.45 18.88 -6.21
CA THR A 31 1.44 19.33 -5.24
C THR A 31 1.97 20.51 -4.43
N GLN A 32 1.23 21.63 -4.39
CA GLN A 32 1.57 22.73 -3.50
C GLN A 32 1.33 22.31 -2.04
N LYS A 33 2.39 22.24 -1.24
CA LYS A 33 2.32 21.84 0.17
C LYS A 33 2.74 23.02 1.03
N GLY A 34 1.77 23.87 1.36
CA GLY A 34 2.03 25.15 2.02
C GLY A 34 2.53 26.20 1.02
N ASP A 35 3.69 26.80 1.31
CA ASP A 35 4.36 27.82 0.47
C ASP A 35 5.40 27.22 -0.50
N ASP A 36 5.69 25.92 -0.40
CA ASP A 36 6.68 25.22 -1.21
C ASP A 36 6.02 24.29 -2.24
N TRP A 37 6.59 24.25 -3.45
CA TRP A 37 6.15 23.37 -4.52
C TRP A 37 6.98 22.09 -4.46
N GLU A 38 6.37 21.01 -3.96
CA GLU A 38 7.04 19.71 -3.96
C GLU A 38 6.83 19.06 -5.33
N ASP A 39 7.91 18.90 -6.10
CA ASP A 39 7.93 18.17 -7.38
C ASP A 39 7.72 16.66 -7.20
N CYS A 40 7.74 16.20 -5.94
CA CYS A 40 7.44 14.84 -5.52
C CYS A 40 5.98 14.70 -5.07
N GLN A 41 5.22 13.85 -5.75
CA GLN A 41 3.90 13.40 -5.31
C GLN A 41 4.03 12.04 -4.62
N CYS A 42 3.87 12.03 -3.30
CA CYS A 42 3.86 10.81 -2.51
C CYS A 42 2.42 10.38 -2.21
N THR A 43 2.10 9.14 -2.59
CA THR A 43 0.91 8.48 -2.07
C THR A 43 1.22 7.97 -0.66
N PRO A 44 0.29 8.11 0.30
CA PRO A 44 0.47 7.55 1.63
C PRO A 44 0.41 6.02 1.58
N GLU A 45 1.01 5.37 2.57
CA GLU A 45 0.72 3.96 2.82
C GLU A 45 -0.76 3.79 3.18
N VAL A 46 -1.40 2.79 2.57
CA VAL A 46 -2.80 2.49 2.82
C VAL A 46 -2.94 1.07 3.33
N GLN A 47 -3.86 0.85 4.26
CA GLN A 47 -4.14 -0.49 4.75
C GLN A 47 -4.58 -1.39 3.58
N CYS A 48 -4.02 -2.59 3.49
CA CYS A 48 -4.34 -3.49 2.39
C CYS A 48 -5.83 -3.86 2.45
N PRO A 49 -6.63 -3.52 1.43
CA PRO A 49 -8.07 -3.77 1.46
C PRO A 49 -8.38 -5.27 1.32
N THR A 50 -7.49 -6.05 0.71
CA THR A 50 -7.70 -7.48 0.46
C THR A 50 -7.62 -8.32 1.73
N CYS A 51 -6.69 -7.99 2.63
CA CYS A 51 -6.52 -8.68 3.91
C CYS A 51 -6.94 -7.82 5.09
N HIS A 52 -7.47 -6.62 4.86
CA HIS A 52 -7.88 -5.68 5.90
C HIS A 52 -6.81 -5.43 6.98
N GLY A 53 -5.53 -5.39 6.59
CA GLY A 53 -4.43 -5.18 7.53
C GLY A 53 -3.94 -6.42 8.29
N THR A 54 -4.43 -7.63 7.96
CA THR A 54 -3.93 -8.86 8.60
C THR A 54 -2.64 -9.39 7.95
N GLY A 55 -2.40 -9.07 6.68
CA GLY A 55 -1.29 -9.62 5.88
C GLY A 55 -1.57 -11.01 5.30
N TYR A 56 -2.68 -11.64 5.66
CA TYR A 56 -3.05 -12.99 5.25
C TYR A 56 -4.50 -13.04 4.79
N ILE A 57 -4.81 -13.90 3.82
CA ILE A 57 -6.17 -14.19 3.39
C ILE A 57 -6.49 -15.64 3.72
N GLU A 58 -7.73 -15.90 4.15
CA GLU A 58 -8.20 -17.28 4.27
C GLU A 58 -8.31 -17.88 2.87
N SER A 59 -7.44 -18.84 2.55
CA SER A 59 -7.59 -19.74 1.39
C SER A 59 -8.69 -20.73 1.72
N GLY A 60 -9.94 -20.28 1.61
CA GLY A 60 -11.10 -21.03 2.07
C GLY A 60 -12.31 -20.85 1.17
N LYS A 61 -12.28 -21.53 0.01
CA LYS A 61 -13.32 -21.77 -1.01
C LYS A 61 -13.64 -20.68 -2.03
#